data_AF-A0A285C8V3-F1
#
_entry.id   AF-A0A285C8V3-F1
#
_cell.length_a   1.000
_cell.length_b   1.000
_cell.length_c   1.000
_cell.angle_alpha   90.00
_cell.angle_beta   90.00
_cell.angle_gamma   90.00
#
_symmetry.space_group_name_H-M   'P 1'
#
loop_
_entity.id
_entity.type
_entity.pdbx_description
1 polymer ?
#
loop_
_entity_poly.entity_id
_entity_poly.type
_entity_poly.pdbx_seq_one_letter_code
_entity_poly.pdbx_strand_id
1 'polypeptide(L)'
;MPYAQCRTGEESCQVGADRATDRASSYARPVEYGIVIDAHTQQAHYHHTPETRTCDGRFGHVVVVTLIDQGLPSLGERTIVRFMTTPDNTSDAPAEPTGVAAQDWAQASAEPQYRAAVVDLLGALAYGELAAFERLAEDAKLAPTLADKAELAKMASAEFHHYEKLRDRLTEIGAEPTEAMEPFVAALDGFHRQTAPSDWLEGLVKAYVGDSIASDFYREVAARLDSDTRELVLAVLDDTGHAGFAVEKVRAAIDADPRVGGRLALWARRLMGEALSQSQRVVADRDALSTMLVGGVADGFDLAEVGRMFSRITEAHTKRMAALGLAA
;
A
#
# COMPACT_ATOMS: atom_id res chain seq x y z
N MET A 1 15.03 -4.55 33.05
CA MET A 1 15.18 -5.93 33.57
C MET A 1 14.89 -5.94 35.06
N PRO A 2 13.94 -6.77 35.50
CA PRO A 2 14.10 -7.53 36.73
C PRO A 2 14.00 -9.03 36.42
N TYR A 3 14.95 -9.77 36.99
CA TYR A 3 15.10 -11.23 36.87
C TYR A 3 13.97 -11.97 37.59
N ALA A 4 13.37 -12.96 36.92
CA ALA A 4 12.72 -14.09 37.57
C ALA A 4 13.22 -15.37 36.88
N GLN A 5 13.99 -16.18 37.61
CA GLN A 5 14.46 -17.49 37.20
C GLN A 5 13.31 -18.50 37.37
N CYS A 6 12.93 -19.21 36.29
CA CYS A 6 12.16 -20.44 36.40
C CYS A 6 13.07 -21.64 36.13
N ARG A 7 13.18 -22.53 37.13
CA ARG A 7 13.79 -23.85 37.01
C ARG A 7 12.92 -24.75 36.13
N THR A 8 13.58 -25.62 35.39
CA THR A 8 13.00 -26.67 34.55
C THR A 8 12.18 -27.68 35.35
N GLY A 9 10.95 -27.96 34.90
CA GLY A 9 10.18 -29.16 35.21
C GLY A 9 9.24 -29.06 36.40
N GLU A 10 8.00 -28.62 36.18
CA GLU A 10 6.79 -29.05 36.91
C GLU A 10 5.53 -28.45 36.22
N GLU A 11 4.51 -29.28 36.01
CA GLU A 11 3.23 -28.92 35.42
C GLU A 11 2.35 -28.20 36.47
N SER A 12 1.79 -27.05 36.08
CA SER A 12 0.80 -26.22 36.79
C SER A 12 1.30 -25.22 37.86
N CYS A 13 0.94 -23.95 37.69
CA CYS A 13 1.07 -22.91 38.71
C CYS A 13 -0.26 -22.15 38.80
N GLN A 14 -0.97 -22.29 39.93
CA GLN A 14 -2.21 -21.57 40.24
C GLN A 14 -1.89 -20.14 40.70
N VAL A 15 -2.54 -19.14 40.09
CA VAL A 15 -2.44 -17.74 40.53
C VAL A 15 -3.68 -17.40 41.38
N GLY A 16 -3.46 -17.09 42.65
CA GLY A 16 -4.48 -16.57 43.56
C GLY A 16 -4.77 -15.09 43.29
N ALA A 17 -6.05 -14.75 43.23
CA ALA A 17 -6.55 -13.38 43.21
C ALA A 17 -6.53 -12.78 44.62
N ASP A 18 -6.01 -11.56 44.79
CA ASP A 18 -6.86 -10.41 45.16
C ASP A 18 -6.09 -9.08 45.31
N ARG A 19 -6.78 -8.03 44.84
CA ARG A 19 -6.77 -6.60 45.22
C ARG A 19 -5.47 -5.78 45.18
N ALA A 20 -5.37 -4.97 44.13
CA ALA A 20 -5.11 -3.53 44.29
C ALA A 20 -5.67 -2.76 43.07
N THR A 21 -6.79 -2.08 43.29
CA THR A 21 -7.33 -1.03 42.44
C THR A 21 -6.41 0.19 42.44
N ASP A 22 -6.40 0.85 41.28
CA ASP A 22 -6.31 2.30 41.07
C ASP A 22 -5.03 2.84 40.39
N ARG A 23 -5.29 3.73 39.42
CA ARG A 23 -4.40 4.44 38.48
C ARG A 23 -3.90 3.69 37.24
N ALA A 24 -4.69 3.79 36.18
CA ALA A 24 -4.21 4.31 34.88
C ALA A 24 -5.42 4.54 33.95
N SER A 25 -6.09 5.69 34.10
CA SER A 25 -7.01 6.23 33.09
C SER A 25 -6.28 7.36 32.37
N SER A 26 -5.75 7.07 31.18
CA SER A 26 -5.53 8.02 30.09
C SER A 26 -4.89 7.29 28.92
N TYR A 27 -5.46 7.43 27.72
CA TYR A 27 -5.06 6.84 26.44
C TYR A 27 -5.68 5.48 26.07
N ALA A 28 -6.98 5.51 25.73
CA ALA A 28 -7.51 4.74 24.61
C ALA A 28 -8.71 5.52 24.04
N ARG A 29 -8.56 6.09 22.83
CA ARG A 29 -9.71 6.57 22.05
C ARG A 29 -10.31 5.36 21.34
N PRO A 30 -11.63 5.09 21.41
CA PRO A 30 -12.25 4.02 20.65
C PRO A 30 -12.25 4.37 19.15
N VAL A 31 -11.86 3.43 18.30
CA VAL A 31 -12.03 3.49 16.85
C VAL A 31 -13.44 2.96 16.54
N GLU A 32 -14.36 3.81 16.09
CA GLU A 32 -15.68 3.40 15.62
C GLU A 32 -15.57 2.82 14.20
N TYR A 33 -15.80 1.52 14.03
CA TYR A 33 -16.15 0.94 12.74
C TYR A 33 -17.67 0.91 12.63
N GLY A 34 -18.25 1.83 11.85
CA GLY A 34 -19.68 1.85 11.54
C GLY A 34 -20.02 0.83 10.45
N ILE A 35 -20.90 -0.12 10.74
CA ILE A 35 -21.58 -0.94 9.73
C ILE A 35 -22.98 -0.36 9.52
N VAL A 36 -23.33 -0.08 8.26
CA VAL A 36 -24.66 0.37 7.85
C VAL A 36 -25.62 -0.82 7.88
N ILE A 37 -26.65 -0.77 8.72
CA ILE A 37 -27.81 -1.69 8.68
C ILE A 37 -29.04 -0.86 8.33
N ASP A 38 -29.69 -1.13 7.20
CA ASP A 38 -30.91 -0.42 6.78
C ASP A 38 -32.21 -1.11 7.27
N ALA A 39 -33.12 -0.24 7.71
CA ALA A 39 -34.54 -0.30 8.04
C ALA A 39 -35.24 -1.66 8.23
N HIS A 40 -35.33 -2.10 9.49
CA HIS A 40 -36.56 -2.06 10.29
C HIS A 40 -36.34 -2.81 11.61
N THR A 41 -36.26 -2.06 12.71
CA THR A 41 -36.33 -2.51 14.12
C THR A 41 -35.48 -3.73 14.50
N GLN A 42 -34.30 -3.50 15.09
CA GLN A 42 -33.73 -4.41 16.11
C GLN A 42 -32.56 -3.75 16.85
N GLN A 43 -32.72 -3.53 18.15
CA GLN A 43 -31.64 -3.16 19.07
C GLN A 43 -30.76 -4.39 19.34
N ALA A 44 -29.47 -4.30 19.05
CA ALA A 44 -28.47 -5.27 19.50
C ALA A 44 -27.85 -4.80 20.82
N HIS A 45 -27.88 -5.63 21.87
CA HIS A 45 -27.13 -5.41 23.09
C HIS A 45 -25.80 -6.18 23.03
N TYR A 46 -24.69 -5.46 23.20
CA TYR A 46 -23.35 -6.03 23.24
C TYR A 46 -23.03 -6.55 24.66
N HIS A 47 -22.61 -7.81 24.78
CA HIS A 47 -21.97 -8.32 25.99
C HIS A 47 -20.55 -8.78 25.66
N HIS A 48 -19.57 -8.13 26.29
CA HIS A 48 -18.17 -8.54 26.26
C HIS A 48 -17.94 -9.57 27.38
N THR A 49 -17.49 -10.78 27.05
CA THR A 49 -16.95 -11.73 28.04
C THR A 49 -15.42 -11.76 27.95
N PRO A 50 -14.70 -11.87 29.08
CA PRO A 50 -13.24 -11.95 29.08
C PRO A 50 -12.75 -13.37 28.74
N GLU A 51 -11.80 -13.40 27.81
CA GLU A 51 -10.88 -14.43 27.33
C GLU A 51 -10.88 -15.82 28.01
N THR A 52 -11.17 -16.87 27.23
CA THR A 52 -10.62 -18.22 27.45
C THR A 52 -9.47 -18.47 26.48
N ARG A 53 -8.24 -18.63 27.01
CA ARG A 53 -7.07 -19.06 26.23
C ARG A 53 -7.31 -20.43 25.62
N THR A 54 -7.15 -20.55 24.31
CA THR A 54 -6.88 -21.83 23.64
C THR A 54 -5.35 -22.00 23.51
N CYS A 55 -4.87 -23.24 23.63
CA CYS A 55 -3.45 -23.59 23.78
C CYS A 55 -2.58 -23.39 22.52
N ASP A 56 -2.91 -22.48 21.61
CA ASP A 56 -2.12 -22.24 20.39
C ASP A 56 -1.93 -20.75 20.03
N GLY A 57 -2.00 -19.86 21.03
CA GLY A 57 -1.47 -18.49 20.93
C GLY A 57 -2.13 -17.52 19.94
N ARG A 58 -3.25 -17.87 19.30
CA ARG A 58 -4.01 -16.95 18.42
C ARG A 58 -5.25 -16.37 19.12
N PHE A 59 -5.40 -15.05 19.08
CA PHE A 59 -6.61 -14.36 19.53
C PHE A 59 -7.70 -14.48 18.45
N GLY A 60 -8.82 -15.13 18.77
CA GLY A 60 -10.02 -15.15 17.92
C GLY A 60 -11.15 -14.35 18.59
N HIS A 61 -11.67 -13.32 17.93
CA HIS A 61 -12.88 -12.65 18.38
C HIS A 61 -14.10 -13.52 18.05
N VAL A 62 -14.80 -13.99 19.08
CA VAL A 62 -16.11 -14.64 18.92
C VAL A 62 -17.20 -13.63 19.28
N VAL A 63 -17.96 -13.19 18.28
CA VAL A 63 -19.16 -12.38 18.50
C VAL A 63 -20.37 -13.32 18.56
N VAL A 64 -20.96 -13.49 19.74
CA VAL A 64 -22.19 -14.26 19.92
C VAL A 64 -23.38 -13.30 19.82
N VAL A 65 -24.12 -13.34 18.72
CA VAL A 65 -25.39 -12.63 18.57
C VAL A 65 -26.50 -13.55 19.02
N THR A 66 -27.18 -13.22 20.13
CA THR A 66 -28.38 -13.96 20.58
C THR A 66 -29.61 -13.23 20.05
N LEU A 67 -30.35 -13.84 19.13
CA LEU A 67 -31.66 -13.35 18.70
C LEU A 67 -32.71 -13.81 19.72
N ILE A 68 -33.36 -12.87 20.40
CA ILE A 68 -34.53 -13.16 21.25
C ILE A 68 -35.77 -13.01 20.37
N ASP A 69 -36.39 -14.13 20.03
CA ASP A 69 -37.69 -14.16 19.38
C ASP A 69 -38.79 -13.90 20.42
N GLN A 70 -39.55 -12.81 20.24
CA GLN A 70 -40.71 -12.47 21.07
C GLN A 70 -42.00 -12.85 20.33
N GLY A 71 -42.29 -14.16 20.32
CA GLY A 71 -43.65 -14.70 20.33
C GLY A 71 -44.32 -14.96 18.98
N LEU A 72 -44.49 -16.25 18.65
CA LEU A 72 -45.71 -16.90 18.09
C LEU A 72 -45.51 -18.45 18.15
N PRO A 73 -46.58 -19.28 18.08
CA PRO A 73 -46.67 -20.52 18.83
C PRO A 73 -46.06 -21.76 18.15
N SER A 74 -45.77 -22.75 19.00
CA SER A 74 -45.28 -24.08 18.71
C SER A 74 -46.05 -24.81 17.61
N LEU A 75 -45.35 -25.19 16.54
CA LEU A 75 -45.69 -26.35 15.70
C LEU A 75 -44.41 -27.11 15.39
N GLY A 76 -44.44 -28.40 15.72
CA GLY A 76 -43.31 -29.30 15.63
C GLY A 76 -42.95 -29.65 14.20
N GLU A 77 -41.68 -29.46 13.87
CA GLU A 77 -40.80 -30.38 13.16
C GLU A 77 -39.44 -29.69 13.08
N ARG A 78 -38.44 -30.21 13.79
CA ARG A 78 -37.06 -29.74 13.65
C ARG A 78 -36.53 -30.30 12.33
N THR A 79 -36.76 -29.58 11.24
CA THR A 79 -36.03 -29.82 9.98
C THR A 79 -34.58 -29.44 10.22
N ILE A 80 -33.72 -30.45 10.37
CA ILE A 80 -32.27 -30.27 10.27
C ILE A 80 -31.99 -29.96 8.79
N VAL A 81 -31.97 -28.67 8.44
CA VAL A 81 -31.36 -28.23 7.19
C VAL A 81 -29.86 -28.42 7.37
N ARG A 82 -29.37 -29.58 6.92
CA ARG A 82 -27.94 -29.82 6.77
C ARG A 82 -27.48 -28.91 5.64
N PHE A 83 -27.05 -27.70 5.98
CA PHE A 83 -26.18 -26.93 5.09
C PHE A 83 -24.97 -27.83 4.84
N MET A 84 -24.87 -28.36 3.63
CA MET A 84 -23.60 -28.86 3.12
C MET A 84 -22.70 -27.63 3.09
N THR A 85 -21.90 -27.46 4.15
CA THR A 85 -20.70 -26.64 4.07
C THR A 85 -19.85 -27.32 3.01
N THR A 86 -19.91 -26.78 1.80
CA THR A 86 -18.80 -26.89 0.85
C THR A 86 -17.55 -26.51 1.63
N PRO A 87 -16.46 -27.29 1.61
CA PRO A 87 -15.25 -26.88 2.28
C PRO A 87 -14.80 -25.58 1.65
N ASP A 88 -14.99 -24.49 2.40
CA ASP A 88 -14.47 -23.18 2.07
C ASP A 88 -12.97 -23.26 2.28
N ASN A 89 -12.30 -23.78 1.27
CA ASN A 89 -10.86 -23.95 1.22
C ASN A 89 -10.26 -22.73 0.51
N THR A 90 -10.62 -21.53 0.97
CA THR A 90 -9.84 -20.31 0.73
C THR A 90 -9.17 -19.95 2.04
N SER A 91 -8.01 -20.56 2.24
CA SER A 91 -7.00 -20.03 3.14
C SER A 91 -6.64 -18.62 2.68
N ASP A 92 -7.23 -17.60 3.31
CA ASP A 92 -6.81 -16.18 3.21
C ASP A 92 -5.46 -15.92 3.93
N ALA A 93 -4.67 -16.96 4.21
CA ALA A 93 -3.27 -16.77 4.55
C ALA A 93 -2.52 -16.27 3.29
N PRO A 94 -1.71 -15.21 3.39
CA PRO A 94 -0.82 -14.82 2.31
C PRO A 94 -0.04 -16.05 1.86
N ALA A 95 -0.08 -16.36 0.56
CA ALA A 95 0.68 -17.48 0.02
C ALA A 95 2.14 -17.35 0.45
N GLU A 96 2.73 -18.42 0.97
CA GLU A 96 4.13 -18.38 1.40
C GLU A 96 5.02 -17.96 0.20
N PRO A 97 6.00 -17.07 0.41
CA PRO A 97 6.93 -16.70 -0.64
C PRO A 97 7.62 -17.95 -1.19
N THR A 98 7.70 -18.09 -2.51
CA THR A 98 8.40 -19.21 -3.18
C THR A 98 9.44 -18.68 -4.16
N GLY A 99 10.41 -19.52 -4.53
CA GLY A 99 11.46 -19.16 -5.49
C GLY A 99 12.38 -18.05 -4.98
N VAL A 100 12.61 -17.02 -5.80
CA VAL A 100 13.44 -15.86 -5.46
C VAL A 100 12.87 -15.08 -4.27
N ALA A 101 11.54 -14.99 -4.14
CA ALA A 101 10.91 -14.22 -3.08
C ALA A 101 11.12 -14.80 -1.66
N ALA A 102 11.56 -16.06 -1.57
CA ALA A 102 11.93 -16.72 -0.33
C ALA A 102 13.42 -16.59 0.04
N GLN A 103 14.24 -16.05 -0.87
CA GLN A 103 15.68 -15.92 -0.71
C GLN A 103 16.06 -14.57 -0.11
N ASP A 104 17.25 -14.50 0.48
CA ASP A 104 17.91 -13.22 0.79
C ASP A 104 18.68 -12.69 -0.44
N TRP A 105 19.21 -11.47 -0.34
CA TRP A 105 19.98 -10.87 -1.43
C TRP A 105 21.21 -11.71 -1.80
N ALA A 106 21.91 -12.27 -0.82
CA ALA A 106 23.16 -13.00 -1.05
C ALA A 106 22.93 -14.26 -1.91
N GLN A 107 21.81 -14.95 -1.69
CA GLN A 107 21.40 -16.12 -2.47
C GLN A 107 20.86 -15.71 -3.84
N ALA A 108 19.91 -14.78 -3.88
CA ALA A 108 19.22 -14.42 -5.12
C ALA A 108 20.15 -13.73 -6.12
N SER A 109 21.03 -12.84 -5.64
CA SER A 109 21.98 -12.10 -6.50
C SER A 109 23.10 -12.95 -7.08
N ALA A 110 23.23 -14.21 -6.67
CA ALA A 110 24.13 -15.16 -7.32
C ALA A 110 23.70 -15.46 -8.77
N GLU A 111 22.41 -15.28 -9.09
CA GLU A 111 21.91 -15.31 -10.47
C GLU A 111 22.17 -13.96 -11.17
N PRO A 112 23.04 -13.90 -12.20
CA PRO A 112 23.45 -12.62 -12.79
C PRO A 112 22.30 -11.82 -13.41
N GLN A 113 21.31 -12.51 -13.96
CA GLN A 113 20.13 -11.88 -14.56
C GLN A 113 19.25 -11.22 -13.49
N TYR A 114 19.03 -11.89 -12.36
CA TYR A 114 18.29 -11.34 -11.24
C TYR A 114 19.01 -10.11 -10.65
N ARG A 115 20.31 -10.23 -10.41
CA ARG A 115 21.14 -9.10 -9.92
C ARG A 115 21.04 -7.89 -10.84
N ALA A 116 21.15 -8.10 -12.16
CA ALA A 116 21.03 -7.01 -13.13
C ALA A 116 19.64 -6.35 -13.09
N ALA A 117 18.57 -7.14 -12.97
CA ALA A 117 17.21 -6.63 -12.89
C ALA A 117 16.95 -5.83 -11.60
N VAL A 118 17.51 -6.24 -10.46
CA VAL A 118 17.41 -5.47 -9.22
C VAL A 118 18.18 -4.16 -9.31
N VAL A 119 19.37 -4.15 -9.91
CA VAL A 119 20.12 -2.89 -10.13
C VAL A 119 19.34 -1.94 -11.04
N ASP A 120 18.75 -2.45 -12.12
CA ASP A 120 17.87 -1.68 -13.00
C ASP A 120 16.65 -1.13 -12.26
N LEU A 121 15.98 -1.95 -11.45
CA LEU A 121 14.84 -1.52 -10.64
C LEU A 121 15.24 -0.40 -9.69
N LEU A 122 16.28 -0.60 -8.88
CA LEU A 122 16.72 0.39 -7.91
C LEU A 122 17.20 1.68 -8.58
N GLY A 123 17.81 1.59 -9.77
CA GLY A 123 18.15 2.76 -10.60
C GLY A 123 16.91 3.53 -11.07
N ALA A 124 15.89 2.83 -11.57
CA ALA A 124 14.63 3.44 -11.98
C ALA A 124 13.91 4.13 -10.81
N LEU A 125 13.85 3.46 -9.66
CA LEU A 125 13.25 4.00 -8.45
C LEU A 125 14.03 5.22 -7.96
N ALA A 126 15.36 5.11 -7.82
CA ALA A 126 16.19 6.21 -7.32
C ALA A 126 16.05 7.47 -8.19
N TYR A 127 16.10 7.33 -9.52
CA TYR A 127 15.91 8.48 -10.39
C TYR A 127 14.47 9.02 -10.32
N GLY A 128 13.48 8.14 -10.22
CA GLY A 128 12.07 8.53 -10.03
C GLY A 128 11.87 9.39 -8.79
N GLU A 129 12.43 8.98 -7.65
CA GLU A 129 12.38 9.74 -6.39
C GLU A 129 13.10 11.08 -6.48
N LEU A 130 14.29 11.12 -7.10
CA LEU A 130 15.04 12.35 -7.28
C LEU A 130 14.28 13.35 -8.18
N ALA A 131 13.72 12.87 -9.28
CA ALA A 131 12.93 13.69 -10.19
C ALA A 131 11.63 14.18 -9.52
N ALA A 132 10.97 13.31 -8.74
CA ALA A 132 9.78 13.66 -7.96
C ALA A 132 10.08 14.77 -6.94
N PHE A 133 11.17 14.67 -6.17
CA PHE A 133 11.65 15.72 -5.27
C PHE A 133 11.74 17.07 -5.99
N GLU A 134 12.46 17.13 -7.11
CA GLU A 134 12.65 18.38 -7.85
C GLU A 134 11.32 18.96 -8.34
N ARG A 135 10.43 18.11 -8.86
CA ARG A 135 9.14 18.55 -9.38
C ARG A 135 8.21 19.02 -8.27
N LEU A 136 8.12 18.30 -7.16
CA LEU A 136 7.32 18.73 -6.00
C LEU A 136 7.83 20.05 -5.43
N ALA A 137 9.15 20.23 -5.34
CA ALA A 137 9.75 21.49 -4.90
C ALA A 137 9.44 22.66 -5.86
N GLU A 138 9.40 22.41 -7.17
CA GLU A 138 8.99 23.40 -8.16
C GLU A 138 7.48 23.72 -8.05
N ASP A 139 6.64 22.70 -8.00
CA ASP A 139 5.18 22.82 -7.93
C ASP A 139 4.73 23.51 -6.63
N ALA A 140 5.48 23.35 -5.53
CA ALA A 140 5.26 24.07 -4.26
C ALA A 140 5.32 25.60 -4.40
N LYS A 141 5.94 26.14 -5.46
CA LYS A 141 5.93 27.60 -5.74
C LYS A 141 4.56 28.10 -6.20
N LEU A 142 3.69 27.23 -6.70
CA LEU A 142 2.33 27.56 -7.13
C LEU A 142 1.34 27.65 -5.96
N ALA A 143 1.75 27.25 -4.75
CA ALA A 143 0.90 27.19 -3.57
C ALA A 143 0.23 28.54 -3.24
N PRO A 144 -1.09 28.58 -3.01
CA PRO A 144 -1.81 29.82 -2.72
C PRO A 144 -1.56 30.33 -1.30
N THR A 145 -1.11 29.45 -0.39
CA THR A 145 -0.78 29.81 0.99
C THR A 145 0.56 29.21 1.41
N LEU A 146 1.17 29.81 2.45
CA LEU A 146 2.40 29.28 3.04
C LEU A 146 2.21 27.88 3.65
N ALA A 147 1.03 27.60 4.20
CA ALA A 147 0.70 26.28 4.73
C ALA A 147 0.67 25.23 3.60
N ASP A 148 -0.01 25.56 2.49
CA ASP A 148 -0.07 24.67 1.33
C ASP A 148 1.32 24.43 0.72
N LYS A 149 2.17 25.46 0.69
CA LYS A 149 3.57 25.35 0.27
C LYS A 149 4.36 24.39 1.16
N ALA A 150 4.16 24.47 2.47
CA ALA A 150 4.85 23.63 3.43
C ALA A 150 4.50 22.14 3.27
N GLU A 151 3.24 21.82 2.94
CA GLU A 151 2.80 20.44 2.71
C GLU A 151 3.50 19.81 1.50
N LEU A 152 3.56 20.48 0.34
CA LEU A 152 4.32 19.95 -0.80
C LEU A 152 5.83 19.95 -0.57
N ALA A 153 6.37 20.93 0.16
CA ALA A 153 7.79 20.92 0.52
C ALA A 153 8.15 19.74 1.43
N LYS A 154 7.24 19.36 2.34
CA LYS A 154 7.40 18.17 3.18
C LYS A 154 7.41 16.89 2.34
N MET A 155 6.47 16.78 1.39
CA MET A 155 6.42 15.65 0.46
C MET A 155 7.71 15.56 -0.39
N ALA A 156 8.17 16.68 -0.95
CA ALA A 156 9.44 16.73 -1.68
C ALA A 156 10.61 16.23 -0.81
N SER A 157 10.69 16.68 0.44
CA SER A 157 11.74 16.24 1.37
C SER A 157 11.71 14.73 1.64
N ALA A 158 10.53 14.10 1.62
CA ALA A 158 10.39 12.65 1.76
C ALA A 158 10.96 11.93 0.53
N GLU A 159 10.60 12.37 -0.69
CA GLU A 159 11.16 11.76 -1.91
C GLU A 159 12.68 11.86 -1.97
N PHE A 160 13.27 12.96 -1.48
CA PHE A 160 14.73 13.04 -1.42
C PHE A 160 15.32 12.00 -0.43
N HIS A 161 14.68 11.77 0.72
CA HIS A 161 15.12 10.71 1.64
C HIS A 161 14.93 9.31 1.04
N HIS A 162 13.87 9.08 0.25
CA HIS A 162 13.67 7.84 -0.49
C HIS A 162 14.80 7.61 -1.49
N TYR A 163 15.14 8.64 -2.27
CA TYR A 163 16.30 8.62 -3.16
C TYR A 163 17.59 8.25 -2.42
N GLU A 164 17.87 8.84 -1.26
CA GLU A 164 19.07 8.52 -0.49
C GLU A 164 19.13 7.05 -0.06
N LYS A 165 18.01 6.49 0.44
CA LYS A 165 17.93 5.07 0.81
C LYS A 165 18.24 4.16 -0.39
N LEU A 166 17.69 4.46 -1.56
CA LEU A 166 17.88 3.67 -2.78
C LEU A 166 19.31 3.80 -3.33
N ARG A 167 19.86 5.02 -3.33
CA ARG A 167 21.26 5.32 -3.71
C ARG A 167 22.24 4.56 -2.81
N ASP A 168 22.00 4.57 -1.50
CA ASP A 168 22.86 3.92 -0.54
C ASP A 168 22.81 2.40 -0.74
N ARG A 169 21.63 1.82 -0.99
CA ARG A 169 21.51 0.40 -1.33
C ARG A 169 22.28 0.05 -2.60
N LEU A 170 22.15 0.83 -3.68
CA LEU A 170 22.90 0.62 -4.92
C LEU A 170 24.41 0.54 -4.64
N THR A 171 24.91 1.45 -3.82
CA THR A 171 26.32 1.48 -3.39
C THR A 171 26.70 0.24 -2.57
N GLU A 172 25.89 -0.14 -1.58
CA GLU A 172 26.10 -1.31 -0.73
C GLU A 172 26.21 -2.61 -1.53
N ILE A 173 25.38 -2.77 -2.56
CA ILE A 173 25.39 -3.95 -3.42
C ILE A 173 26.47 -3.90 -4.51
N GLY A 174 27.27 -2.83 -4.56
CA GLY A 174 28.39 -2.67 -5.48
C GLY A 174 28.01 -2.19 -6.88
N ALA A 175 26.88 -1.50 -7.04
CA ALA A 175 26.49 -0.79 -8.26
C ALA A 175 26.81 0.71 -8.11
N GLU A 176 27.25 1.35 -9.19
CA GLU A 176 27.40 2.81 -9.20
C GLU A 176 26.02 3.46 -9.39
N PRO A 177 25.54 4.31 -8.46
CA PRO A 177 24.16 4.81 -8.52
C PRO A 177 23.84 5.63 -9.77
N THR A 178 24.77 6.46 -10.24
CA THR A 178 24.55 7.32 -11.41
C THR A 178 24.37 6.51 -12.69
N GLU A 179 25.23 5.52 -12.92
CA GLU A 179 25.17 4.58 -14.03
C GLU A 179 23.91 3.74 -13.99
N ALA A 180 23.43 3.34 -12.80
CA ALA A 180 22.17 2.61 -12.64
C ALA A 180 20.95 3.49 -12.98
N MET A 181 21.00 4.80 -12.70
CA MET A 181 19.92 5.75 -12.97
C MET A 181 19.85 6.21 -14.42
N GLU A 182 21.01 6.43 -15.06
CA GLU A 182 21.14 7.05 -16.40
C GLU A 182 20.16 6.51 -17.46
N PRO A 183 19.90 5.18 -17.55
CA PRO A 183 19.03 4.64 -18.60
C PRO A 183 17.56 5.06 -18.46
N PHE A 184 17.13 5.48 -17.27
CA PHE A 184 15.73 5.82 -16.99
C PHE A 184 15.44 7.32 -17.09
N VAL A 185 16.49 8.15 -17.17
CA VAL A 185 16.43 9.61 -17.24
C VAL A 185 15.47 10.09 -18.34
N ALA A 186 15.66 9.62 -19.56
CA ALA A 186 14.91 10.10 -20.72
C ALA A 186 13.40 9.82 -20.60
N ALA A 187 13.02 8.64 -20.08
CA ALA A 187 11.64 8.23 -19.92
C ALA A 187 10.95 8.99 -18.78
N LEU A 188 11.59 9.06 -17.60
CA LEU A 188 11.03 9.73 -16.42
C LEU A 188 10.97 11.26 -16.62
N ASP A 189 11.99 11.87 -17.22
CA ASP A 189 11.91 13.28 -17.62
C ASP A 189 10.84 13.51 -18.69
N GLY A 190 10.67 12.54 -19.60
CA GLY A 190 9.61 12.54 -20.61
C GLY A 190 8.23 12.61 -19.99
N PHE A 191 7.96 11.81 -18.96
CA PHE A 191 6.73 11.86 -18.18
C PHE A 191 6.56 13.26 -17.56
N HIS A 192 7.57 13.76 -16.83
CA HIS A 192 7.45 15.05 -16.13
C HIS A 192 7.28 16.25 -17.08
N ARG A 193 7.96 16.25 -18.24
CA ARG A 193 7.78 17.29 -19.27
C ARG A 193 6.36 17.28 -19.84
N GLN A 194 5.82 16.09 -20.11
CA GLN A 194 4.48 15.94 -20.68
C GLN A 194 3.37 16.15 -19.64
N THR A 195 3.73 16.23 -18.37
CA THR A 195 2.85 16.43 -17.22
C THR A 195 3.25 17.64 -16.36
N ALA A 196 3.77 18.70 -16.98
CA ALA A 196 3.99 19.96 -16.28
C ALA A 196 2.62 20.60 -15.92
N PRO A 197 2.31 20.83 -14.63
CA PRO A 197 1.04 21.42 -14.24
C PRO A 197 0.96 22.89 -14.64
N SER A 198 -0.23 23.35 -15.01
CA SER A 198 -0.48 24.75 -15.36
C SER A 198 -0.87 25.63 -14.17
N ASP A 199 -1.34 25.01 -13.08
CA ASP A 199 -1.73 25.68 -11.84
C ASP A 199 -1.49 24.80 -10.60
N TRP A 200 -1.77 25.37 -9.43
CA TRP A 200 -1.65 24.69 -8.14
C TRP A 200 -2.44 23.38 -8.05
N LEU A 201 -3.67 23.35 -8.55
CA LEU A 201 -4.55 22.19 -8.40
C LEU A 201 -4.08 21.04 -9.29
N GLU A 202 -3.58 21.34 -10.49
CA GLU A 202 -2.93 20.33 -11.34
C GLU A 202 -1.66 19.78 -10.70
N GLY A 203 -0.85 20.64 -10.05
CA GLY A 203 0.33 20.21 -9.29
C GLY A 203 -0.05 19.28 -8.13
N LEU A 204 -1.11 19.62 -7.39
CA LEU A 204 -1.58 18.80 -6.27
C LEU A 204 -2.18 17.46 -6.72
N VAL A 205 -2.96 17.45 -7.81
CA VAL A 205 -3.46 16.21 -8.42
C VAL A 205 -2.30 15.36 -8.94
N LYS A 206 -1.27 15.98 -9.54
CA LYS A 206 -0.07 15.27 -10.00
C LYS A 206 0.69 14.63 -8.84
N ALA A 207 0.91 15.36 -7.75
CA ALA A 207 1.54 14.83 -6.55
C ALA A 207 0.78 13.60 -6.02
N TYR A 208 -0.54 13.72 -5.83
CA TYR A 208 -1.39 12.64 -5.35
C TYR A 208 -1.41 11.42 -6.27
N VAL A 209 -1.57 11.64 -7.58
CA VAL A 209 -1.62 10.57 -8.58
C VAL A 209 -0.26 9.89 -8.74
N GLY A 210 0.82 10.68 -8.77
CA GLY A 210 2.19 10.18 -8.90
C GLY A 210 2.57 9.27 -7.74
N ASP A 211 2.39 9.75 -6.51
CA ASP A 211 2.63 9.00 -5.27
C ASP A 211 1.82 7.70 -5.24
N SER A 212 0.54 7.76 -5.62
CA SER A 212 -0.31 6.56 -5.61
C SER A 212 0.06 5.54 -6.69
N ILE A 213 0.46 5.98 -7.89
CA ILE A 213 0.90 5.08 -8.96
C ILE A 213 2.24 4.43 -8.60
N ALA A 214 3.18 5.22 -8.09
CA ALA A 214 4.45 4.70 -7.57
C ALA A 214 4.16 3.68 -6.46
N SER A 215 3.28 4.03 -5.53
CA SER A 215 2.91 3.16 -4.42
C SER A 215 2.38 1.79 -4.86
N ASP A 216 1.47 1.78 -5.84
CA ASP A 216 0.94 0.53 -6.39
C ASP A 216 2.03 -0.26 -7.13
N PHE A 217 2.87 0.40 -7.92
CA PHE A 217 3.97 -0.24 -8.62
C PHE A 217 4.95 -0.91 -7.66
N TYR A 218 5.35 -0.23 -6.59
CA TYR A 218 6.26 -0.78 -5.58
C TYR A 218 5.67 -2.02 -4.91
N ARG A 219 4.37 -2.03 -4.60
CA ARG A 219 3.70 -3.22 -4.04
C ARG A 219 3.67 -4.39 -5.02
N GLU A 220 3.43 -4.11 -6.31
CA GLU A 220 3.42 -5.13 -7.36
C GLU A 220 4.79 -5.78 -7.56
N VAL A 221 5.88 -4.99 -7.53
CA VAL A 221 7.23 -5.53 -7.68
C VAL A 221 7.73 -6.18 -6.39
N ALA A 222 7.39 -5.65 -5.22
CA ALA A 222 7.79 -6.17 -3.91
C ALA A 222 7.45 -7.65 -3.73
N ALA A 223 6.31 -8.10 -4.26
CA ALA A 223 5.89 -9.50 -4.18
C ALA A 223 6.86 -10.49 -4.86
N ARG A 224 7.72 -10.01 -5.76
CA ARG A 224 8.63 -10.80 -6.60
C ARG A 224 10.10 -10.65 -6.23
N LEU A 225 10.41 -9.77 -5.29
CA LEU A 225 11.77 -9.48 -4.87
C LEU A 225 12.22 -10.43 -3.74
N ASP A 226 13.54 -10.64 -3.68
CA ASP A 226 14.21 -11.21 -2.51
C ASP A 226 13.84 -10.43 -1.25
N SER A 227 13.99 -11.08 -0.10
CA SER A 227 13.53 -10.53 1.18
C SER A 227 14.15 -9.18 1.54
N ASP A 228 15.44 -8.96 1.27
CA ASP A 228 16.15 -7.73 1.61
C ASP A 228 15.70 -6.57 0.70
N THR A 229 15.64 -6.82 -0.60
CA THR A 229 15.21 -5.79 -1.56
C THR A 229 13.72 -5.46 -1.39
N ARG A 230 12.89 -6.47 -1.10
CA ARG A 230 11.47 -6.26 -0.75
C ARG A 230 11.31 -5.39 0.48
N GLU A 231 12.06 -5.66 1.55
CA GLU A 231 12.01 -4.88 2.78
C GLU A 231 12.38 -3.41 2.50
N LEU A 232 13.45 -3.16 1.74
CA LEU A 232 13.82 -1.80 1.34
C LEU A 232 12.72 -1.08 0.58
N VAL A 233 12.18 -1.71 -0.48
CA VAL A 233 11.15 -1.10 -1.33
C VAL A 233 9.89 -0.78 -0.52
N LEU A 234 9.48 -1.68 0.38
CA LEU A 234 8.33 -1.42 1.26
C LEU A 234 8.64 -0.34 2.32
N ALA A 235 9.86 -0.27 2.84
CA ALA A 235 10.26 0.79 3.78
C ALA A 235 10.36 2.17 3.13
N VAL A 236 10.56 2.23 1.81
CA VAL A 236 10.45 3.47 1.03
C VAL A 236 8.97 3.86 0.84
N LEU A 237 8.04 2.90 0.72
CA LEU A 237 6.61 3.19 0.60
C LEU A 237 5.96 3.79 1.86
N ASP A 238 6.39 3.36 3.04
CA ASP A 238 5.65 3.62 4.29
C ASP A 238 5.68 5.10 4.75
N ASP A 239 6.41 5.99 4.07
CA ASP A 239 6.57 7.41 4.47
C ASP A 239 5.53 8.37 3.85
N THR A 240 4.55 7.90 3.06
CA THR A 240 3.70 8.80 2.26
C THR A 240 2.37 9.14 2.95
N GLY A 241 2.44 10.00 3.98
CA GLY A 241 1.27 10.52 4.72
C GLY A 241 0.49 11.65 4.01
N HIS A 242 0.69 11.89 2.72
CA HIS A 242 0.30 13.14 2.04
C HIS A 242 -1.03 13.09 1.27
N ALA A 243 -1.59 11.89 1.10
CA ALA A 243 -2.79 11.67 0.29
C ALA A 243 -4.03 12.46 0.76
N GLY A 244 -4.22 12.59 2.08
CA GLY A 244 -5.39 13.27 2.66
C GLY A 244 -5.45 14.77 2.34
N PHE A 245 -4.30 15.44 2.35
CA PHE A 245 -4.20 16.87 2.08
C PHE A 245 -4.64 17.21 0.65
N ALA A 246 -4.20 16.42 -0.33
CA ALA A 246 -4.59 16.62 -1.72
C ALA A 246 -6.11 16.42 -1.92
N VAL A 247 -6.67 15.37 -1.31
CA VAL A 247 -8.11 15.08 -1.40
C VAL A 247 -8.95 16.22 -0.83
N GLU A 248 -8.60 16.72 0.35
CA GLU A 248 -9.30 17.83 0.99
C GLU A 248 -9.33 19.08 0.08
N LYS A 249 -8.16 19.50 -0.41
CA LYS A 249 -8.01 20.74 -1.18
C LYS A 249 -8.67 20.67 -2.55
N VAL A 250 -8.56 19.53 -3.24
CA VAL A 250 -9.19 19.34 -4.55
C VAL A 250 -10.71 19.34 -4.40
N ARG A 251 -11.27 18.65 -3.39
CA ARG A 251 -12.72 18.64 -3.15
C ARG A 251 -13.24 20.03 -2.79
N ALA A 252 -12.55 20.74 -1.90
CA ALA A 252 -12.91 22.11 -1.56
C ALA A 252 -12.90 23.05 -2.78
N ALA A 253 -11.95 22.87 -3.70
CA ALA A 253 -11.91 23.64 -4.94
C ALA A 253 -13.07 23.30 -5.89
N ILE A 254 -13.45 22.02 -5.99
CA ILE A 254 -14.60 21.57 -6.79
C ILE A 254 -15.92 22.07 -6.20
N ASP A 255 -16.07 22.04 -4.88
CA ASP A 255 -17.25 22.56 -4.19
C ASP A 255 -17.41 24.08 -4.41
N ALA A 256 -16.31 24.81 -4.45
CA ALA A 256 -16.29 26.25 -4.72
C ALA A 256 -16.54 26.59 -6.20
N ASP A 257 -15.97 25.83 -7.14
CA ASP A 257 -16.21 25.95 -8.58
C ASP A 257 -16.31 24.58 -9.25
N PRO A 258 -17.53 24.08 -9.52
CA PRO A 258 -17.73 22.76 -10.14
C PRO A 258 -17.07 22.58 -11.50
N ARG A 259 -16.72 23.67 -12.22
CA ARG A 259 -16.01 23.58 -13.51
C ARG A 259 -14.60 23.00 -13.38
N VAL A 260 -13.98 23.18 -12.21
CA VAL A 260 -12.65 22.66 -11.91
C VAL A 260 -12.61 21.14 -12.02
N GLY A 261 -13.67 20.44 -11.59
CA GLY A 261 -13.72 18.98 -11.60
C GLY A 261 -13.56 18.38 -13.01
N GLY A 262 -14.23 18.95 -14.01
CA GLY A 262 -14.11 18.49 -15.40
C GLY A 262 -12.69 18.66 -15.97
N ARG A 263 -12.03 19.78 -15.65
CA ARG A 263 -10.64 20.05 -16.07
C ARG A 263 -9.65 19.10 -15.38
N LEU A 264 -9.76 18.94 -14.06
CA LEU A 264 -8.86 18.06 -13.29
C LEU A 264 -9.04 16.58 -13.65
N ALA A 265 -10.25 16.15 -14.04
CA ALA A 265 -10.48 14.81 -14.56
C ALA A 265 -9.73 14.56 -15.88
N LEU A 266 -9.74 15.53 -16.81
CA LEU A 266 -8.95 15.43 -18.05
C LEU A 266 -7.46 15.41 -17.77
N TRP A 267 -7.01 16.22 -16.82
CA TRP A 267 -5.63 16.24 -16.35
C TRP A 267 -5.20 14.88 -15.78
N ALA A 268 -5.98 14.30 -14.88
CA ALA A 268 -5.66 13.00 -14.28
C ALA A 268 -5.61 11.86 -15.31
N ARG A 269 -6.53 11.84 -16.29
CA ARG A 269 -6.47 10.91 -17.42
C ARG A 269 -5.18 11.06 -18.22
N ARG A 270 -4.73 12.30 -18.46
CA ARG A 270 -3.45 12.56 -19.13
C ARG A 270 -2.27 12.04 -18.31
N LEU A 271 -2.25 12.26 -16.99
CA LEU A 271 -1.21 11.72 -16.11
C LEU A 271 -1.09 10.19 -16.25
N MET A 272 -2.21 9.47 -16.16
CA MET A 272 -2.22 8.02 -16.32
C MET A 272 -1.75 7.58 -17.72
N GLY A 273 -2.25 8.24 -18.77
CA GLY A 273 -1.85 7.92 -20.15
C GLY A 273 -0.34 8.10 -20.39
N GLU A 274 0.24 9.19 -19.87
CA GLU A 274 1.68 9.43 -19.97
C GLU A 274 2.49 8.43 -19.14
N ALA A 275 2.05 8.10 -17.92
CA ALA A 275 2.70 7.10 -17.08
C ALA A 275 2.74 5.73 -17.78
N LEU A 276 1.63 5.29 -18.36
CA LEU A 276 1.56 4.04 -19.13
C LEU A 276 2.46 4.10 -20.37
N SER A 277 2.45 5.20 -21.12
CA SER A 277 3.27 5.36 -22.32
C SER A 277 4.77 5.28 -22.02
N GLN A 278 5.23 5.95 -20.95
CA GLN A 278 6.65 5.88 -20.57
C GLN A 278 7.02 4.50 -20.00
N SER A 279 6.13 3.88 -19.23
CA SER A 279 6.36 2.53 -18.69
C SER A 279 6.51 1.50 -19.81
N GLN A 280 5.71 1.60 -20.87
CA GLN A 280 5.82 0.74 -22.06
C GLN A 280 7.15 0.92 -22.80
N ARG A 281 7.69 2.14 -22.87
CA ARG A 281 9.01 2.39 -23.46
C ARG A 281 10.12 1.73 -22.64
N VAL A 282 10.09 1.91 -21.32
CA VAL A 282 11.06 1.29 -20.40
C VAL A 282 11.03 -0.24 -20.51
N VAL A 283 9.83 -0.83 -20.53
CA VAL A 283 9.65 -2.29 -20.69
C VAL A 283 10.18 -2.80 -22.04
N ALA A 284 10.01 -2.02 -23.12
CA ALA A 284 10.50 -2.38 -24.45
C ALA A 284 12.03 -2.27 -24.59
N ASP A 285 12.66 -1.35 -23.85
CA ASP A 285 14.10 -1.09 -23.95
C ASP A 285 14.92 -1.91 -22.92
N ARG A 286 14.28 -2.56 -21.94
CA ARG A 286 14.95 -3.24 -20.81
C ARG A 286 14.44 -4.66 -20.54
N ASP A 287 14.91 -5.61 -21.35
CA ASP A 287 14.53 -7.04 -21.26
C ASP A 287 14.70 -7.67 -19.86
N ALA A 288 15.77 -7.32 -19.13
CA ALA A 288 16.06 -7.89 -17.81
C ALA A 288 15.05 -7.43 -16.73
N LEU A 289 14.73 -6.13 -16.70
CA LEU A 289 13.71 -5.58 -15.80
C LEU A 289 12.34 -6.19 -16.11
N SER A 290 12.01 -6.31 -17.40
CA SER A 290 10.76 -6.92 -17.86
C SER A 290 10.65 -8.40 -17.46
N THR A 291 11.75 -9.16 -17.51
CA THR A 291 11.78 -10.57 -17.09
C THR A 291 11.58 -10.74 -15.57
N MET A 292 12.12 -9.82 -14.76
CA MET A 292 11.89 -9.81 -13.31
C MET A 292 10.44 -9.43 -12.96
N LEU A 293 9.85 -8.45 -13.65
CA LEU A 293 8.46 -8.04 -13.46
C LEU A 293 7.46 -9.17 -13.77
N VAL A 294 7.84 -10.09 -14.67
CA VAL A 294 7.01 -11.20 -15.12
C VAL A 294 7.09 -12.44 -14.20
N GLY A 295 8.16 -12.60 -13.42
CA GLY A 295 8.27 -13.70 -12.45
C GLY A 295 9.12 -14.91 -12.88
N GLY A 296 10.24 -14.68 -13.57
CA GLY A 296 11.31 -15.66 -13.71
C GLY A 296 11.52 -16.21 -15.13
N VAL A 297 12.68 -16.86 -15.31
CA VAL A 297 13.27 -17.29 -16.59
C VAL A 297 12.59 -18.54 -17.19
N ALA A 298 11.52 -19.05 -16.57
CA ALA A 298 10.76 -20.17 -17.09
C ALA A 298 9.63 -19.66 -18.00
N ASP A 299 9.83 -19.84 -19.31
CA ASP A 299 8.86 -19.62 -20.38
C ASP A 299 8.49 -18.16 -20.71
N GLY A 300 9.50 -17.40 -21.10
CA GLY A 300 9.31 -16.26 -22.00
C GLY A 300 8.69 -15.01 -21.40
N PHE A 301 8.76 -13.94 -22.17
CA PHE A 301 8.30 -12.61 -21.83
C PHE A 301 6.76 -12.59 -21.73
N ASP A 302 6.17 -12.84 -20.55
CA ASP A 302 4.72 -12.75 -20.34
C ASP A 302 4.26 -11.27 -20.27
N LEU A 303 4.18 -10.65 -21.45
CA LEU A 303 3.49 -9.37 -21.66
C LEU A 303 2.10 -9.33 -21.05
N ALA A 304 1.43 -10.48 -20.90
CA ALA A 304 0.12 -10.52 -20.30
C ALA A 304 0.20 -10.29 -18.78
N GLU A 305 1.25 -10.70 -18.07
CA GLU A 305 1.42 -10.36 -16.64
C GLU A 305 1.70 -8.87 -16.45
N VAL A 306 2.57 -8.27 -17.26
CA VAL A 306 2.80 -6.82 -17.26
C VAL A 306 1.49 -6.07 -17.56
N GLY A 307 0.70 -6.56 -18.52
CA GLY A 307 -0.63 -6.02 -18.83
C GLY A 307 -1.64 -6.16 -17.69
N ARG A 308 -1.60 -7.28 -16.94
CA ARG A 308 -2.44 -7.49 -15.74
C ARG A 308 -2.03 -6.54 -14.61
N MET A 309 -0.74 -6.33 -14.39
CA MET A 309 -0.22 -5.34 -13.43
C MET A 309 -0.73 -3.93 -13.76
N PHE A 310 -0.59 -3.48 -15.01
CA PHE A 310 -1.10 -2.16 -15.42
C PHE A 310 -2.62 -2.04 -15.28
N SER A 311 -3.37 -3.13 -15.55
CA SER A 311 -4.83 -3.15 -15.34
C SER A 311 -5.17 -2.91 -13.86
N ARG A 312 -4.50 -3.59 -12.91
CA ARG A 312 -4.72 -3.42 -11.47
C ARG A 312 -4.41 -1.98 -11.02
N ILE A 313 -3.29 -1.41 -11.47
CA ILE A 313 -2.92 -0.01 -11.19
C ILE A 313 -3.97 0.97 -11.74
N THR A 314 -4.50 0.71 -12.94
CA THR A 314 -5.53 1.54 -13.57
C THR A 314 -6.87 1.48 -12.83
N GLU A 315 -7.27 0.30 -12.36
CA GLU A 315 -8.47 0.11 -11.53
C GLU A 315 -8.33 0.83 -10.18
N ALA A 316 -7.16 0.73 -9.53
CA ALA A 316 -6.87 1.45 -8.29
C ALA A 316 -6.90 2.97 -8.51
N HIS A 317 -6.36 3.45 -9.62
CA HIS A 317 -6.40 4.87 -10.00
C HIS A 317 -7.84 5.37 -10.18
N THR A 318 -8.72 4.58 -10.79
CA THR A 318 -10.14 4.91 -10.96
C THR A 318 -10.82 5.14 -9.61
N LYS A 319 -10.55 4.29 -8.61
CA LYS A 319 -11.07 4.45 -7.24
C LYS A 319 -10.54 5.74 -6.59
N ARG A 320 -9.27 6.07 -6.81
CA ARG A 320 -8.66 7.31 -6.30
C ARG A 320 -9.20 8.57 -6.95
N MET A 321 -9.56 8.53 -8.24
CA MET A 321 -10.24 9.64 -8.91
C MET A 321 -11.61 9.92 -8.30
N ALA A 322 -12.37 8.86 -8.00
CA ALA A 322 -13.63 8.99 -7.29
C ALA A 322 -13.44 9.62 -5.89
N ALA A 323 -12.35 9.28 -5.18
CA ALA A 323 -12.05 9.88 -3.87
C ALA A 323 -11.78 11.40 -3.95
N LEU A 324 -11.17 11.88 -5.04
CA LEU A 324 -10.99 13.30 -5.34
C LEU A 324 -12.27 14.02 -5.79
N GLY A 325 -13.37 13.29 -6.04
CA GLY A 325 -14.59 13.84 -6.65
C GLY A 325 -14.46 14.03 -8.17
N LEU A 326 -13.55 13.29 -8.82
CA LEU A 326 -13.30 13.35 -10.26
C LEU A 326 -13.91 12.14 -10.97
N ALA A 327 -14.38 12.35 -12.20
CA ALA A 327 -14.76 11.27 -13.09
C ALA A 327 -13.49 10.67 -13.73
N ALA A 328 -13.29 9.36 -13.57
CA ALA A 328 -12.25 8.61 -14.25
C ALA A 328 -12.57 8.47 -15.74
#